data_AF-A0A0Q5TE41-F1
#
_entry.id   AF-A0A0Q5TE41-F1
#
_cell.length_a   1.000
_cell.length_b   1.000
_cell.length_c   1.000
_cell.angle_alpha   90.00
_cell.angle_beta   90.00
_cell.angle_gamma   90.00
#
_symmetry.space_group_name_H-M   'P 1'
#
loop_
_entity.id
_entity.type
_entity.pdbx_description
1 polymer ?
#
loop_
_entity_poly.entity_id
_entity_poly.type
_entity_poly.pdbx_seq_one_letter_code
_entity_poly.pdbx_strand_id
1 'polypeptide(L)'
;MKNDKYDLIVVGTGFASSFFLQKYLAKSKGNKKILVLERGYFYSHAEKLKVRRGESAPDVKYEPKWDSLVENFNPRKDWHFTTGYGGSSNCWWGCTPRFMPSDFKMQSLFGVAQDWPISYDDIEPYYDEAEEIMQISGPDATPFPKKGKYPLPAHKFTKVDEILNKKYGNQYISQPTARASRATANRNACMASSTCGTCPVDAKFSIENSGMTVYQNPQVEIVYGAQVYKLETLDGVARKVCYVKDDKDFSVEGDVIALGANPFFNTNILLNSGDTNKFTGKGFGEQLGIQVLIYLDNLSNAGGSTWVNANGYMLYDGKHRKDYAACLIEVNNAPFIRFEKDKWLNIASFRLVFEDLPEDKNYITTSANKLKPAVHYEGRSDYAEKAFANAKKQLPEILSCLPVERLKYLDPFPNEGHIIGGTRMSANAETGVVDKHLVHHKYRNVFVLGAGSFTTYSAANPSLTLSALSLFAADKMF
;
A
#
# COMPACT_ATOMS: atom_id res chain seq x y z
N MET A 1 8.59 15.48 25.66
CA MET A 1 7.69 14.41 26.13
C MET A 1 7.01 14.87 27.39
N LYS A 2 5.71 14.58 27.55
CA LYS A 2 4.95 14.91 28.77
C LYS A 2 5.06 13.84 29.86
N ASN A 3 5.48 12.63 29.50
CA ASN A 3 5.61 11.48 30.40
C ASN A 3 6.90 10.70 30.12
N ASP A 4 7.41 10.02 31.14
CA ASP A 4 8.56 9.11 31.02
C ASP A 4 8.17 7.70 30.54
N LYS A 5 6.88 7.34 30.71
CA LYS A 5 6.30 6.06 30.32
C LYS A 5 4.91 6.24 29.69
N TYR A 6 4.63 5.44 28.65
CA TYR A 6 3.37 5.42 27.91
C TYR A 6 2.74 4.02 27.91
N ASP A 7 1.41 3.95 27.87
CA ASP A 7 0.67 2.69 27.70
C ASP A 7 0.87 2.13 26.29
N LEU A 8 0.92 3.01 25.29
CA LEU A 8 1.11 2.66 23.87
C LEU A 8 2.09 3.64 23.22
N ILE A 9 3.07 3.10 22.50
CA ILE A 9 3.94 3.86 21.60
C ILE A 9 3.68 3.41 20.17
N VAL A 10 3.27 4.33 19.29
CA VAL A 10 3.07 4.09 17.86
C VAL A 10 4.20 4.75 17.07
N VAL A 11 4.81 4.00 16.16
CA VAL A 11 5.93 4.48 15.33
C VAL A 11 5.42 4.76 13.92
N GLY A 12 5.53 6.01 13.49
CA GLY A 12 5.05 6.51 12.20
C GLY A 12 3.57 6.93 12.22
N THR A 13 3.17 7.71 11.21
CA THR A 13 1.80 8.25 11.06
C THR A 13 1.12 7.84 9.75
N GLY A 14 1.66 6.83 9.05
CA GLY A 14 1.07 6.32 7.82
C GLY A 14 -0.26 5.60 8.02
N PHE A 15 -0.74 4.96 6.94
CA PHE A 15 -1.95 4.13 6.96
C PHE A 15 -1.99 3.14 8.12
N ALA A 16 -0.93 2.36 8.30
CA ALA A 16 -0.90 1.32 9.32
C ALA A 16 -1.11 1.89 10.74
N SER A 17 -0.30 2.87 11.12
CA SER A 17 -0.38 3.52 12.42
C SER A 17 -1.70 4.24 12.67
N SER A 18 -2.18 4.98 11.66
CA SER A 18 -3.38 5.81 11.82
C SER A 18 -4.62 4.93 11.99
N PHE A 19 -4.75 3.86 11.20
CA PHE A 19 -5.89 2.95 11.28
C PHE A 19 -5.84 2.11 12.56
N PHE A 20 -4.65 1.62 12.94
CA PHE A 20 -4.47 0.96 14.25
C PHE A 20 -4.89 1.88 15.40
N LEU A 21 -4.39 3.12 15.42
CA LEU A 21 -4.67 4.07 16.50
C LEU A 21 -6.15 4.48 16.55
N GLN A 22 -6.81 4.64 15.40
CA GLN A 22 -8.24 4.92 15.32
C GLN A 22 -9.06 3.83 16.00
N LYS A 23 -8.79 2.56 15.68
CA LYS A 23 -9.51 1.43 16.28
C LYS A 23 -9.15 1.25 17.76
N TYR A 24 -7.87 1.41 18.10
CA TYR A 24 -7.40 1.36 19.48
C TYR A 24 -8.12 2.38 20.35
N LEU A 25 -8.16 3.66 19.94
CA LEU A 25 -8.87 4.72 20.68
C LEU A 25 -10.36 4.44 20.83
N ALA A 26 -11.00 3.88 19.80
CA ALA A 26 -12.42 3.54 19.82
C ALA A 26 -12.75 2.40 20.80
N LYS A 27 -11.79 1.51 21.09
CA LYS A 27 -11.96 0.33 21.96
C LYS A 27 -11.36 0.51 23.36
N SER A 28 -10.31 1.33 23.48
CA SER A 28 -9.60 1.55 24.73
C SER A 28 -10.50 2.18 25.77
N LYS A 29 -10.45 1.66 27.01
CA LYS A 29 -11.17 2.20 28.16
C LYS A 29 -10.24 3.03 29.03
N GLY A 30 -10.76 4.12 29.57
CA GLY A 30 -10.03 5.05 30.43
C GLY A 30 -9.04 5.94 29.67
N ASN A 31 -8.34 6.80 30.42
CA ASN A 31 -7.34 7.70 29.86
C ASN A 31 -5.99 6.98 29.75
N LYS A 32 -5.62 6.61 28.53
CA LYS A 32 -4.32 6.03 28.16
C LYS A 32 -3.33 7.12 27.79
N LYS A 33 -2.06 6.90 28.13
CA LYS A 33 -0.94 7.73 27.68
C LYS A 33 -0.43 7.14 26.37
N ILE A 34 -0.62 7.86 25.27
CA ILE A 34 -0.23 7.38 23.95
C ILE A 34 0.81 8.32 23.36
N LEU A 35 1.94 7.76 22.93
CA LEU A 35 2.99 8.48 22.22
C LEU A 35 3.02 8.05 20.76
N VAL A 36 3.09 9.02 19.85
CA VAL A 36 3.31 8.81 18.42
C VAL A 36 4.64 9.44 18.03
N LEU A 37 5.55 8.64 17.50
CA LEU A 37 6.87 9.08 17.03
C LEU A 37 6.88 9.11 15.51
N GLU A 38 6.94 10.30 14.90
CA GLU A 38 7.02 10.49 13.46
C GLU A 38 8.42 10.97 13.07
N ARG A 39 9.07 10.24 12.16
CA ARG A 39 10.39 10.60 11.64
C ARG A 39 10.35 11.93 10.89
N GLY A 40 9.32 12.14 10.07
CA GLY A 40 9.18 13.38 9.31
C GLY A 40 8.49 14.49 10.09
N TYR A 41 8.06 15.49 9.33
CA TYR A 41 7.35 16.65 9.83
C TYR A 41 5.98 16.76 9.15
N PHE A 42 5.12 17.61 9.71
CA PHE A 42 3.91 18.01 9.02
C PHE A 42 4.26 18.94 7.86
N TYR A 43 4.01 18.48 6.64
CA TYR A 43 4.17 19.26 5.41
C TYR A 43 2.83 19.25 4.67
N SER A 44 2.11 20.36 4.83
CA SER A 44 0.70 20.46 4.48
C SER A 44 0.45 20.32 2.97
N HIS A 45 -0.77 19.91 2.63
CA HIS A 45 -1.24 19.88 1.26
C HIS A 45 -1.10 21.25 0.55
N ALA A 46 -1.39 22.34 1.25
CA ALA A 46 -1.30 23.70 0.70
C ALA A 46 0.13 24.08 0.28
N GLU A 47 1.13 23.75 1.10
CA GLU A 47 2.54 23.99 0.77
C GLU A 47 3.01 23.09 -0.39
N LYS A 48 2.56 21.83 -0.42
CA LYS A 48 2.82 20.93 -1.56
C LYS A 48 2.28 21.48 -2.88
N LEU A 49 1.12 22.14 -2.85
CA LEU A 49 0.57 22.80 -4.03
C LEU A 49 1.40 24.02 -4.47
N LYS A 50 2.01 24.78 -3.55
CA LYS A 50 2.94 25.86 -3.89
C LYS A 50 4.12 25.34 -4.72
N VAL A 51 4.80 24.31 -4.22
CA VAL A 51 5.93 23.69 -4.95
C VAL A 51 5.51 23.22 -6.33
N ARG A 52 4.33 22.61 -6.44
CA ARG A 52 3.79 22.15 -7.73
C ARG A 52 3.54 23.30 -8.72
N ARG A 53 3.23 24.51 -8.24
CA ARG A 53 3.10 25.72 -9.07
C ARG A 53 4.44 26.40 -9.38
N GLY A 54 5.56 25.82 -8.94
CA GLY A 54 6.89 26.40 -9.09
C GLY A 54 7.19 27.49 -8.07
N GLU A 55 6.38 27.61 -7.01
CA GLU A 55 6.59 28.56 -5.91
C GLU A 55 7.54 27.96 -4.87
N SER A 56 8.22 28.83 -4.12
CA SER A 56 9.03 28.40 -2.97
C SER A 56 8.14 27.96 -1.81
N ALA A 57 8.50 26.84 -1.18
CA ALA A 57 7.90 26.38 0.06
C ALA A 57 9.01 25.98 1.04
N PRO A 58 9.13 26.63 2.22
CA PRO A 58 10.24 26.36 3.15
C PRO A 58 10.23 24.93 3.71
N ASP A 59 9.05 24.29 3.72
CA ASP A 59 8.84 22.96 4.29
C ASP A 59 9.21 21.83 3.33
N VAL A 60 9.56 22.12 2.07
CA VAL A 60 10.00 21.11 1.09
C VAL A 60 11.21 20.29 1.58
N LYS A 61 12.04 20.88 2.44
CA LYS A 61 13.19 20.23 3.08
C LYS A 61 12.79 19.03 3.96
N TYR A 62 11.53 18.94 4.38
CA TYR A 62 11.01 17.86 5.22
C TYR A 62 10.55 16.63 4.43
N GLU A 63 10.57 16.67 3.10
CA GLU A 63 10.39 15.52 2.21
C GLU A 63 11.68 15.23 1.42
N PRO A 64 12.72 14.68 2.09
CA PRO A 64 13.93 14.27 1.39
C PRO A 64 13.63 13.15 0.38
N LYS A 65 14.47 13.06 -0.66
CA LYS A 65 14.39 11.96 -1.62
C LYS A 65 14.67 10.61 -0.96
N TRP A 66 14.01 9.57 -1.46
CA TRP A 66 14.07 8.21 -0.90
C TRP A 66 15.49 7.62 -0.85
N ASP A 67 16.31 7.93 -1.85
CA ASP A 67 17.70 7.44 -2.01
C ASP A 67 18.63 7.94 -0.91
N SER A 68 18.32 9.09 -0.32
CA SER A 68 19.03 9.60 0.85
C SER A 68 18.70 8.85 2.14
N LEU A 69 17.61 8.09 2.17
CA LEU A 69 17.03 7.49 3.38
C LEU A 69 17.42 6.03 3.62
N VAL A 70 17.93 5.36 2.58
CA VAL A 70 18.31 3.94 2.59
C VAL A 70 19.65 3.77 1.88
N GLU A 71 20.40 2.74 2.21
CA GLU A 71 21.56 2.31 1.43
C GLU A 71 21.09 1.30 0.37
N ASN A 72 20.87 1.77 -0.86
CA ASN A 72 20.34 0.95 -1.93
C ASN A 72 21.46 0.28 -2.75
N PHE A 73 21.48 -1.05 -2.76
CA PHE A 73 22.50 -1.83 -3.48
C PHE A 73 22.10 -2.21 -4.91
N ASN A 74 20.93 -1.75 -5.38
CA ASN A 74 20.52 -1.90 -6.77
C ASN A 74 20.24 -0.54 -7.42
N PRO A 75 21.20 0.03 -8.18
CA PRO A 75 21.07 1.38 -8.76
C PRO A 75 20.02 1.48 -9.87
N ARG A 76 19.49 0.35 -10.36
CA ARG A 76 18.40 0.33 -11.35
C ARG A 76 17.02 0.32 -10.71
N LYS A 77 16.95 0.19 -9.39
CA LYS A 77 15.71 0.10 -8.62
C LYS A 77 15.46 1.37 -7.85
N ASP A 78 14.36 2.04 -8.19
CA ASP A 78 13.84 3.16 -7.42
C ASP A 78 12.81 2.70 -6.40
N TRP A 79 12.72 3.38 -5.26
CA TRP A 79 11.68 3.13 -4.25
C TRP A 79 10.84 4.37 -4.04
N HIS A 80 9.52 4.22 -3.95
CA HIS A 80 8.63 5.36 -3.81
C HIS A 80 7.89 5.33 -2.47
N PHE A 81 8.25 6.27 -1.59
CA PHE A 81 7.58 6.52 -0.31
C PHE A 81 7.92 7.94 0.17
N THR A 82 7.18 8.43 1.16
CA THR A 82 7.47 9.70 1.84
C THR A 82 7.65 9.46 3.34
N THR A 83 8.40 10.34 3.99
CA THR A 83 8.60 10.32 5.45
C THR A 83 7.77 11.35 6.20
N GLY A 84 7.10 12.27 5.51
CA GLY A 84 6.25 13.27 6.16
C GLY A 84 5.03 12.65 6.86
N TYR A 85 4.39 13.45 7.70
CA TYR A 85 3.12 13.11 8.34
C TYR A 85 2.13 12.49 7.33
N GLY A 86 1.53 11.35 7.69
CA GLY A 86 0.64 10.58 6.82
C GLY A 86 1.33 9.57 5.90
N GLY A 87 2.66 9.55 5.86
CA GLY A 87 3.45 8.59 5.07
C GLY A 87 3.02 8.51 3.61
N SER A 88 3.05 7.31 3.03
CA SER A 88 2.74 7.10 1.60
C SER A 88 1.32 7.48 1.16
N SER A 89 0.42 7.85 2.08
CA SER A 89 -0.87 8.47 1.70
C SER A 89 -0.68 9.82 0.97
N ASN A 90 0.51 10.42 1.10
CA ASN A 90 0.91 11.62 0.37
C ASN A 90 1.31 11.35 -1.08
N CYS A 91 1.81 10.16 -1.41
CA CYS A 91 2.41 9.88 -2.72
C CYS A 91 1.73 8.78 -3.53
N TRP A 92 0.66 8.15 -3.02
CA TRP A 92 -0.12 7.11 -3.74
C TRP A 92 -1.20 7.67 -4.69
N TRP A 93 -1.84 6.77 -5.46
CA TRP A 93 -2.85 7.08 -6.49
C TRP A 93 -4.30 6.78 -6.08
N GLY A 94 -4.52 6.29 -4.85
CA GLY A 94 -5.86 6.02 -4.31
C GLY A 94 -6.51 4.74 -4.84
N CYS A 95 -5.75 3.80 -5.41
CA CYS A 95 -6.26 2.49 -5.85
C CYS A 95 -6.50 1.60 -4.62
N THR A 96 -7.69 1.00 -4.52
CA THR A 96 -8.09 0.22 -3.32
C THR A 96 -8.87 -1.06 -3.68
N PRO A 97 -8.38 -1.92 -4.59
CA PRO A 97 -8.96 -3.25 -4.75
C PRO A 97 -8.81 -4.06 -3.46
N ARG A 98 -9.79 -4.91 -3.15
CA ARG A 98 -9.63 -5.94 -2.12
C ARG A 98 -8.81 -7.10 -2.69
N PHE A 99 -8.15 -7.85 -1.81
CA PHE A 99 -7.58 -9.14 -2.19
C PHE A 99 -8.70 -10.14 -2.48
N MET A 100 -8.42 -11.16 -3.30
CA MET A 100 -9.35 -12.27 -3.51
C MET A 100 -9.18 -13.30 -2.39
N PRO A 101 -10.21 -14.12 -2.07
CA PRO A 101 -10.07 -15.17 -1.07
C PRO A 101 -8.95 -16.18 -1.35
N SER A 102 -8.62 -16.40 -2.62
CA SER A 102 -7.51 -17.24 -3.07
C SER A 102 -6.13 -16.67 -2.74
N ASP A 103 -5.99 -15.35 -2.61
CA ASP A 103 -4.71 -14.70 -2.24
C ASP A 103 -4.24 -15.09 -0.83
N PHE A 104 -5.17 -15.53 0.03
CA PHE A 104 -4.90 -16.02 1.38
C PHE A 104 -4.50 -17.49 1.44
N LYS A 105 -4.64 -18.23 0.32
CA LYS A 105 -4.52 -19.70 0.27
C LYS A 105 -3.57 -20.19 -0.84
N MET A 106 -2.43 -19.52 -1.00
CA MET A 106 -1.48 -19.79 -2.08
C MET A 106 -0.90 -21.20 -2.05
N GLN A 107 -0.55 -21.71 -0.87
CA GLN A 107 0.01 -23.05 -0.72
C GLN A 107 -1.09 -24.11 -0.88
N SER A 108 -2.22 -23.94 -0.20
CA SER A 108 -3.29 -24.95 -0.22
C SER A 108 -3.99 -25.08 -1.59
N LEU A 109 -4.14 -23.98 -2.34
CA LEU A 109 -4.82 -24.01 -3.65
C LEU A 109 -3.88 -24.22 -4.82
N PHE A 110 -2.67 -23.65 -4.75
CA PHE A 110 -1.76 -23.57 -5.90
C PHE A 110 -0.41 -24.25 -5.66
N GLY A 111 -0.10 -24.67 -4.43
CA GLY A 111 1.17 -25.32 -4.09
C GLY A 111 2.38 -24.39 -4.15
N VAL A 112 2.17 -23.07 -4.06
CA VAL A 112 3.24 -22.06 -4.08
C VAL A 112 3.22 -21.19 -2.83
N ALA A 113 4.41 -20.73 -2.41
CA ALA A 113 4.61 -19.87 -1.24
C ALA A 113 3.99 -20.43 0.06
N GLN A 114 3.25 -19.60 0.81
CA GLN A 114 2.61 -19.99 2.07
C GLN A 114 1.17 -19.47 2.09
N ASP A 115 0.30 -20.18 2.81
CA ASP A 115 -1.00 -19.65 3.18
C ASP A 115 -0.85 -18.57 4.25
N TRP A 116 -1.74 -17.58 4.19
CA TRP A 116 -1.86 -16.61 5.27
C TRP A 116 -2.45 -17.32 6.50
N PRO A 117 -2.01 -17.01 7.73
CA PRO A 117 -2.60 -17.59 8.94
C PRO A 117 -3.94 -16.93 9.33
N ILE A 118 -4.57 -16.24 8.36
CA ILE A 118 -5.88 -15.61 8.41
C ILE A 118 -6.57 -15.88 7.08
N SER A 119 -7.90 -15.89 7.10
CA SER A 119 -8.72 -16.00 5.91
C SER A 119 -9.25 -14.62 5.47
N TYR A 120 -9.81 -14.58 4.26
CA TYR A 120 -10.56 -13.41 3.78
C TYR A 120 -11.69 -13.02 4.73
N ASP A 121 -12.43 -14.00 5.26
CA ASP A 121 -13.59 -13.76 6.12
C ASP A 121 -13.20 -13.16 7.47
N ASP A 122 -11.99 -13.42 7.97
CA ASP A 122 -11.47 -12.82 9.20
C ASP A 122 -11.27 -11.30 9.06
N ILE A 123 -10.93 -10.83 7.87
CA ILE A 123 -10.64 -9.42 7.59
C ILE A 123 -11.74 -8.68 6.85
N GLU A 124 -12.73 -9.39 6.28
CA GLU A 124 -13.83 -8.82 5.49
C GLU A 124 -14.58 -7.67 6.21
N PRO A 125 -14.93 -7.78 7.50
CA PRO A 125 -15.57 -6.67 8.22
C PRO A 125 -14.67 -5.43 8.33
N TYR A 126 -13.36 -5.62 8.39
CA TYR A 126 -12.39 -4.53 8.51
C TYR A 126 -12.05 -3.90 7.16
N TYR A 127 -12.28 -4.61 6.05
CA TYR A 127 -12.33 -3.98 4.74
C TYR A 127 -13.49 -2.99 4.63
N ASP A 128 -14.69 -3.37 5.07
CA ASP A 128 -15.84 -2.46 5.08
C ASP A 128 -15.56 -1.22 5.97
N GLU A 129 -14.98 -1.41 7.16
CA GLU A 129 -14.61 -0.31 8.05
C GLU A 129 -13.53 0.61 7.42
N ALA A 130 -12.51 0.04 6.79
CA ALA A 130 -11.48 0.83 6.11
C ALA A 130 -12.04 1.60 4.90
N GLU A 131 -12.97 0.99 4.15
CA GLU A 131 -13.68 1.63 3.06
C GLU A 131 -14.52 2.82 3.52
N GLU A 132 -15.22 2.69 4.65
CA GLU A 132 -15.98 3.78 5.27
C GLU A 132 -15.05 4.93 5.71
N ILE A 133 -13.95 4.63 6.42
CA ILE A 133 -12.98 5.65 6.85
C ILE A 133 -12.38 6.39 5.64
N MET A 134 -12.01 5.65 4.58
CA MET A 134 -11.45 6.23 3.37
C MET A 134 -12.50 6.85 2.43
N GLN A 135 -13.79 6.69 2.74
CA GLN A 135 -14.93 7.06 1.90
C GLN A 135 -14.70 6.60 0.44
N ILE A 136 -14.56 5.28 0.26
CA ILE A 136 -14.20 4.67 -1.03
C ILE A 136 -15.36 4.78 -2.03
N SER A 137 -15.02 5.15 -3.26
CA SER A 137 -15.91 5.09 -4.43
C SER A 137 -15.79 3.71 -5.08
N GLY A 138 -16.90 3.07 -5.40
CA GLY A 138 -16.86 1.77 -6.07
C GLY A 138 -18.19 1.30 -6.66
N PRO A 139 -18.17 0.20 -7.44
CA PRO A 139 -19.33 -0.36 -8.13
C PRO A 139 -20.21 -1.20 -7.20
N ASP A 140 -21.46 -1.43 -7.58
CA ASP A 140 -22.38 -2.28 -6.80
C ASP A 140 -22.02 -3.77 -6.85
N ALA A 141 -21.37 -4.23 -7.94
CA ALA A 141 -20.98 -5.62 -8.13
C ALA A 141 -19.45 -5.74 -8.21
N THR A 142 -18.91 -6.76 -7.54
CA THR A 142 -17.47 -7.03 -7.44
C THR A 142 -17.16 -8.51 -7.77
N PRO A 143 -15.92 -8.82 -8.19
CA PRO A 143 -15.48 -10.20 -8.39
C PRO A 143 -15.07 -10.88 -7.08
N PHE A 144 -14.68 -10.11 -6.06
CA PHE A 144 -14.45 -10.58 -4.70
C PHE A 144 -15.74 -10.53 -3.87
N PRO A 145 -15.87 -11.36 -2.82
CA PRO A 145 -16.99 -11.27 -1.89
C PRO A 145 -17.03 -9.91 -1.19
N LYS A 146 -18.20 -9.28 -1.09
CA LYS A 146 -18.40 -8.07 -0.30
C LYS A 146 -19.86 -8.03 0.17
N LYS A 147 -20.08 -7.87 1.48
CA LYS A 147 -21.44 -7.83 2.04
C LYS A 147 -22.04 -6.42 2.02
N GLY A 148 -21.23 -5.40 2.36
CA GLY A 148 -21.64 -4.00 2.36
C GLY A 148 -21.68 -3.37 0.97
N LYS A 149 -22.15 -2.13 0.88
CA LYS A 149 -21.96 -1.27 -0.31
C LYS A 149 -20.71 -0.43 -0.17
N TYR A 150 -20.23 0.17 -1.26
CA TYR A 150 -19.23 1.23 -1.14
C TYR A 150 -19.87 2.53 -0.62
N PRO A 151 -19.15 3.33 0.20
CA PRO A 151 -19.66 4.60 0.72
C PRO A 151 -20.05 5.61 -0.37
N LEU A 152 -19.30 5.61 -1.48
CA LEU A 152 -19.53 6.50 -2.62
C LEU A 152 -19.77 5.68 -3.90
N PRO A 153 -20.56 6.22 -4.85
CA PRO A 153 -20.82 5.54 -6.12
C PRO A 153 -19.55 5.44 -6.97
N ALA A 154 -19.56 4.51 -7.93
CA ALA A 154 -18.50 4.31 -8.90
C ALA A 154 -18.16 5.58 -9.72
N HIS A 155 -16.91 5.67 -10.18
CA HIS A 155 -16.52 6.62 -11.21
C HIS A 155 -17.08 6.20 -12.57
N LYS A 156 -17.26 7.18 -13.46
CA LYS A 156 -17.79 6.97 -14.81
C LYS A 156 -16.75 6.24 -15.65
N PHE A 157 -17.21 5.24 -16.38
CA PHE A 157 -16.42 4.52 -17.37
C PHE A 157 -16.07 5.37 -18.59
N THR A 158 -14.97 5.03 -19.27
CA THR A 158 -14.76 5.43 -20.66
C THR A 158 -15.62 4.58 -21.59
N LYS A 159 -15.66 4.91 -22.89
CA LYS A 159 -16.37 4.06 -23.86
C LYS A 159 -15.78 2.65 -23.99
N VAL A 160 -14.45 2.53 -23.90
CA VAL A 160 -13.76 1.24 -23.92
C VAL A 160 -14.15 0.42 -22.70
N ASP A 161 -14.18 1.05 -21.53
CA ASP A 161 -14.53 0.39 -20.27
C ASP A 161 -15.99 -0.10 -20.29
N GLU A 162 -16.93 0.67 -20.86
CA GLU A 162 -18.32 0.23 -21.04
C GLU A 162 -18.43 -1.05 -21.89
N ILE A 163 -17.66 -1.15 -22.97
CA ILE A 163 -17.66 -2.33 -23.86
C ILE A 163 -17.09 -3.54 -23.11
N LEU A 164 -15.99 -3.36 -22.38
CA LEU A 164 -15.37 -4.42 -21.61
C LEU A 164 -16.24 -4.87 -20.44
N ASN A 165 -16.84 -3.94 -19.70
CA ASN A 165 -17.80 -4.25 -18.63
C ASN A 165 -19.02 -5.00 -19.20
N LYS A 166 -19.53 -4.63 -20.38
CA LYS A 166 -20.62 -5.35 -21.03
C LYS A 166 -20.23 -6.80 -21.38
N LYS A 167 -18.99 -7.05 -21.80
CA LYS A 167 -18.50 -8.41 -22.12
C LYS A 167 -18.23 -9.25 -20.88
N TYR A 168 -17.59 -8.66 -19.86
CA TYR A 168 -17.01 -9.40 -18.74
C TYR A 168 -17.82 -9.28 -17.43
N GLY A 169 -18.81 -8.40 -17.36
CA GLY A 169 -19.65 -8.21 -16.18
C GLY A 169 -18.81 -7.85 -14.95
N ASN A 170 -18.98 -8.62 -13.87
CA ASN A 170 -18.27 -8.41 -12.60
C ASN A 170 -16.77 -8.73 -12.64
N GLN A 171 -16.25 -9.29 -13.74
CA GLN A 171 -14.81 -9.48 -13.93
C GLN A 171 -14.13 -8.23 -14.48
N TYR A 172 -14.88 -7.22 -14.92
CA TYR A 172 -14.33 -5.94 -15.35
C TYR A 172 -15.18 -4.81 -14.74
N ILE A 173 -14.65 -4.13 -13.73
CA ILE A 173 -15.43 -3.24 -12.87
C ILE A 173 -14.83 -1.83 -12.79
N SER A 174 -15.64 -0.85 -12.39
CA SER A 174 -15.13 0.48 -12.03
C SER A 174 -14.19 0.30 -10.85
N GLN A 175 -13.00 0.88 -10.92
CA GLN A 175 -12.00 0.63 -9.90
C GLN A 175 -12.48 1.16 -8.54
N PRO A 176 -12.54 0.31 -7.49
CA PRO A 176 -12.67 0.79 -6.12
C PRO A 176 -11.52 1.73 -5.78
N THR A 177 -11.84 2.93 -5.31
CA THR A 177 -10.82 3.96 -5.12
C THR A 177 -11.13 4.93 -3.99
N ALA A 178 -10.09 5.33 -3.25
CA ALA A 178 -10.13 6.41 -2.27
C ALA A 178 -10.06 7.81 -2.92
N ARG A 179 -10.51 7.95 -4.17
CA ARG A 179 -10.78 9.23 -4.84
C ARG A 179 -12.28 9.46 -4.75
N ALA A 180 -12.70 10.58 -4.17
CA ALA A 180 -14.12 10.82 -3.91
C ALA A 180 -14.88 11.09 -5.22
N SER A 181 -15.90 10.28 -5.56
CA SER A 181 -16.68 10.45 -6.80
C SER A 181 -17.70 11.60 -6.72
N ARG A 182 -18.03 12.02 -5.49
CA ARG A 182 -18.79 13.23 -5.13
C ARG A 182 -18.16 13.86 -3.90
N ALA A 183 -18.48 15.11 -3.61
CA ALA A 183 -18.00 15.77 -2.40
C ALA A 183 -18.46 15.02 -1.14
N THR A 184 -17.58 14.97 -0.15
CA THR A 184 -17.83 14.42 1.19
C THR A 184 -17.72 15.54 2.22
N ALA A 185 -17.92 15.25 3.51
CA ALA A 185 -17.73 16.25 4.56
C ALA A 185 -16.30 16.81 4.61
N ASN A 186 -15.28 16.01 4.25
CA ASN A 186 -13.87 16.36 4.43
C ASN A 186 -13.09 16.53 3.11
N ARG A 187 -13.67 16.17 1.96
CA ARG A 187 -12.95 16.13 0.67
C ARG A 187 -13.84 16.55 -0.49
N ASN A 188 -13.27 17.27 -1.45
CA ASN A 188 -13.95 17.63 -2.70
C ASN A 188 -14.14 16.40 -3.61
N ALA A 189 -15.04 16.53 -4.60
CA ALA A 189 -15.17 15.55 -5.66
C ALA A 189 -13.91 15.51 -6.56
N CYS A 190 -13.56 14.33 -7.06
CA CYS A 190 -12.49 14.16 -8.03
C CYS A 190 -12.85 14.84 -9.35
N MET A 191 -11.98 15.74 -9.81
CA MET A 191 -12.14 16.47 -11.06
C MET A 191 -11.40 15.82 -12.23
N ALA A 192 -10.99 14.56 -12.11
CA ALA A 192 -10.19 13.84 -13.11
C ALA A 192 -8.95 14.63 -13.60
N SER A 193 -8.32 15.43 -12.72
CA SER A 193 -7.19 16.33 -13.04
C SER A 193 -5.90 15.60 -13.43
N SER A 194 -5.96 14.27 -13.55
CA SER A 194 -4.86 13.42 -13.95
C SER A 194 -3.61 13.54 -13.08
N THR A 195 -3.77 13.99 -11.84
CA THR A 195 -2.68 14.27 -10.92
C THR A 195 -3.04 13.88 -9.50
N CYS A 196 -2.86 12.59 -9.21
CA CYS A 196 -3.22 12.00 -7.92
C CYS A 196 -2.12 12.16 -6.85
N GLY A 197 -0.85 12.28 -7.25
CA GLY A 197 0.27 12.48 -6.31
C GLY A 197 0.00 13.67 -5.37
N THR A 198 -0.14 14.87 -5.95
CA THR A 198 -0.59 16.08 -5.23
C THR A 198 -1.89 16.59 -5.85
N CYS A 199 -3.04 16.06 -5.41
CA CYS A 199 -4.35 16.38 -6.01
C CYS A 199 -4.72 17.86 -5.81
N PRO A 200 -4.97 18.66 -6.86
CA PRO A 200 -5.17 20.12 -6.72
C PRO A 200 -6.45 20.52 -5.99
N VAL A 201 -7.41 19.60 -5.90
CA VAL A 201 -8.70 19.80 -5.21
C VAL A 201 -8.82 18.92 -3.97
N ASP A 202 -7.74 18.28 -3.55
CA ASP A 202 -7.71 17.45 -2.33
C ASP A 202 -8.79 16.33 -2.28
N ALA A 203 -9.13 15.77 -3.44
CA ALA A 203 -10.18 14.74 -3.57
C ALA A 203 -9.70 13.30 -3.29
N LYS A 204 -8.38 13.06 -3.36
CA LYS A 204 -7.75 11.76 -3.06
C LYS A 204 -7.48 11.69 -1.57
N PHE A 205 -7.83 10.59 -0.91
CA PHE A 205 -7.55 10.38 0.50
C PHE A 205 -6.06 10.54 0.81
N SER A 206 -5.78 11.27 1.88
CA SER A 206 -4.53 11.34 2.62
C SER A 206 -4.89 11.27 4.12
N ILE A 207 -3.92 10.98 4.98
CA ILE A 207 -4.18 11.05 6.43
C ILE A 207 -4.56 12.49 6.86
N GLU A 208 -4.00 13.51 6.21
CA GLU A 208 -4.32 14.93 6.45
C GLU A 208 -5.79 15.26 6.19
N ASN A 209 -6.37 14.78 5.09
CA ASN A 209 -7.77 15.06 4.70
C ASN A 209 -8.77 13.98 5.09
N SER A 210 -8.34 12.99 5.88
CA SER A 210 -9.14 11.82 6.25
C SER A 210 -10.35 12.14 7.14
N GLY A 211 -10.29 13.25 7.89
CA GLY A 211 -11.21 13.54 8.98
C GLY A 211 -10.95 12.73 10.26
N MET A 212 -9.91 11.90 10.29
CA MET A 212 -9.49 11.20 11.50
C MET A 212 -8.97 12.21 12.52
N THR A 213 -9.48 12.15 13.75
CA THR A 213 -9.11 13.07 14.83
C THR A 213 -8.12 12.46 15.83
N VAL A 214 -7.49 11.33 15.46
CA VAL A 214 -6.66 10.52 16.36
C VAL A 214 -5.50 11.31 16.98
N TYR A 215 -4.86 12.19 16.21
CA TYR A 215 -3.71 12.98 16.69
C TYR A 215 -4.10 14.28 17.40
N GLN A 216 -5.38 14.68 17.33
CA GLN A 216 -5.94 15.77 18.13
C GLN A 216 -6.53 15.26 19.46
N ASN A 217 -6.60 13.95 19.66
CA ASN A 217 -7.08 13.37 20.90
C ASN A 217 -6.18 13.79 22.08
N PRO A 218 -6.73 14.30 23.20
CA PRO A 218 -5.94 14.73 24.35
C PRO A 218 -5.05 13.65 24.98
N GLN A 219 -5.35 12.37 24.74
CA GLN A 219 -4.57 11.22 25.19
C GLN A 219 -3.30 10.97 24.35
N VAL A 220 -3.22 11.57 23.16
CA VAL A 220 -2.17 11.35 22.18
C VAL A 220 -1.18 12.51 22.19
N GLU A 221 0.10 12.19 22.39
CA GLU A 221 1.22 13.09 22.17
C GLU A 221 1.93 12.67 20.88
N ILE A 222 2.04 13.58 19.91
CA ILE A 222 2.81 13.36 18.68
C ILE A 222 4.13 14.13 18.73
N VAL A 223 5.23 13.47 18.34
CA VAL A 223 6.56 14.06 18.24
C VAL A 223 7.06 13.91 16.80
N TYR A 224 7.23 15.03 16.11
CA TYR A 224 7.82 15.11 14.78
C TYR A 224 9.35 15.13 14.82
N GLY A 225 9.99 14.75 13.71
CA GLY A 225 11.45 14.68 13.61
C GLY A 225 12.08 13.55 14.44
N ALA A 226 11.26 12.61 14.95
CA ALA A 226 11.67 11.54 15.85
C ALA A 226 11.82 10.22 15.10
N GLN A 227 13.06 9.91 14.70
CA GLN A 227 13.35 8.66 14.00
C GLN A 227 13.66 7.53 14.97
N VAL A 228 12.73 6.60 15.13
CA VAL A 228 12.96 5.34 15.85
C VAL A 228 13.96 4.48 15.08
N TYR A 229 14.93 3.90 15.80
CA TYR A 229 15.96 3.05 15.20
C TYR A 229 16.18 1.72 15.93
N LYS A 230 15.70 1.56 17.17
CA LYS A 230 15.88 0.34 17.96
C LYS A 230 14.84 0.25 19.08
N LEU A 231 14.54 -0.97 19.50
CA LEU A 231 13.88 -1.32 20.76
C LEU A 231 14.90 -1.93 21.73
N GLU A 232 14.83 -1.55 22.99
CA GLU A 232 15.53 -2.27 24.06
C GLU A 232 14.61 -3.37 24.58
N THR A 233 15.09 -4.61 24.53
CA THR A 233 14.30 -5.79 24.87
C THR A 233 14.93 -6.54 26.04
N LEU A 234 14.09 -7.12 26.88
CA LEU A 234 14.49 -7.99 27.99
C LEU A 234 13.47 -9.14 28.08
N ASP A 235 13.96 -10.37 28.05
CA ASP A 235 13.15 -11.60 28.18
C ASP A 235 11.91 -11.65 27.26
N GLY A 236 12.08 -11.26 25.99
CA GLY A 236 10.99 -11.30 25.00
C GLY A 236 9.98 -10.15 25.14
N VAL A 237 10.30 -9.10 25.90
CA VAL A 237 9.47 -7.90 26.04
C VAL A 237 10.28 -6.68 25.65
N ALA A 238 9.74 -5.84 24.76
CA ALA A 238 10.31 -4.54 24.45
C ALA A 238 9.94 -3.55 25.57
N ARG A 239 10.95 -2.92 26.19
CA ARG A 239 10.78 -2.00 27.33
C ARG A 239 10.91 -0.54 26.92
N LYS A 240 11.86 -0.23 26.04
CA LYS A 240 12.11 1.13 25.57
C LYS A 240 12.16 1.22 24.06
N VAL A 241 11.72 2.36 23.56
CA VAL A 241 11.85 2.76 22.15
C VAL A 241 12.95 3.80 22.05
N CYS A 242 14.01 3.52 21.29
CA CYS A 242 15.14 4.42 21.09
C CYS A 242 15.01 5.15 19.76
N TYR A 243 15.16 6.47 19.79
CA TYR A 243 14.97 7.33 18.63
C TYR A 243 15.95 8.49 18.62
N VAL A 244 16.22 9.02 17.42
CA VAL A 244 17.00 10.25 17.22
C VAL A 244 16.05 11.40 16.93
N LYS A 245 16.30 12.55 17.56
CA LYS A 245 15.66 13.83 17.22
C LYS A 245 16.68 14.95 17.37
N ASP A 246 16.75 15.86 16.40
CA ASP A 246 17.69 16.99 16.39
C ASP A 246 19.14 16.55 16.67
N ASP A 247 19.57 15.46 16.01
CA ASP A 247 20.88 14.80 16.15
C ASP A 247 21.24 14.31 17.56
N LYS A 248 20.24 14.16 18.44
CA LYS A 248 20.40 13.63 19.79
C LYS A 248 19.63 12.33 19.96
N ASP A 249 20.22 11.40 20.71
CA ASP A 249 19.62 10.12 21.08
C ASP A 249 18.70 10.27 22.29
N PHE A 250 17.54 9.63 22.21
CA PHE A 250 16.53 9.57 23.27
C PHE A 250 16.00 8.15 23.41
N SER A 251 15.42 7.86 24.58
CA SER A 251 14.66 6.64 24.82
C SER A 251 13.42 6.94 25.67
N VAL A 252 12.40 6.10 25.54
CA VAL A 252 11.14 6.24 26.28
C VAL A 252 10.55 4.86 26.57
N GLU A 253 9.96 4.68 27.75
CA GLU A 253 9.33 3.42 28.15
C GLU A 253 7.91 3.28 27.61
N GLY A 254 7.57 2.06 27.17
CA GLY A 254 6.25 1.73 26.64
C GLY A 254 5.80 0.33 27.03
N ASP A 255 4.52 0.18 27.39
CA ASP A 255 3.95 -1.15 27.68
C ASP A 255 3.64 -1.93 26.40
N VAL A 256 3.06 -1.26 25.40
CA VAL A 256 2.80 -1.81 24.06
C VAL A 256 3.45 -0.93 23.00
N ILE A 257 4.06 -1.55 21.99
CA ILE A 257 4.74 -0.86 20.90
C ILE A 257 4.13 -1.30 19.56
N ALA A 258 3.69 -0.34 18.76
CA ALA A 258 3.17 -0.57 17.41
C ALA A 258 4.10 0.04 16.36
N LEU A 259 4.87 -0.82 15.68
CA LEU A 259 5.74 -0.44 14.58
C LEU A 259 4.92 -0.29 13.30
N GLY A 260 4.52 0.94 12.96
CA GLY A 260 3.78 1.27 11.74
C GLY A 260 4.60 2.09 10.74
N ALA A 261 5.93 1.95 10.77
CA ALA A 261 6.79 2.47 9.72
C ALA A 261 6.65 1.60 8.44
N ASN A 262 7.28 2.04 7.34
CA ASN A 262 7.32 1.21 6.14
C ASN A 262 8.19 -0.06 6.38
N PRO A 263 8.14 -1.06 5.47
CA PRO A 263 8.84 -2.32 5.67
C PRO A 263 10.35 -2.20 5.88
N PHE A 264 11.01 -1.23 5.24
CA PHE A 264 12.43 -0.98 5.43
C PHE A 264 12.75 -0.58 6.87
N PHE A 265 12.00 0.38 7.40
CA PHE A 265 12.27 0.91 8.73
C PHE A 265 11.80 -0.03 9.84
N ASN A 266 10.66 -0.70 9.68
CA ASN A 266 10.22 -1.74 10.62
C ASN A 266 11.28 -2.84 10.74
N THR A 267 11.78 -3.34 9.61
CA THR A 267 12.85 -4.33 9.59
C THR A 267 14.11 -3.82 10.27
N ASN A 268 14.57 -2.62 9.90
CA ASN A 268 15.78 -2.03 10.47
C ASN A 268 15.70 -1.87 11.99
N ILE A 269 14.53 -1.43 12.50
CA ILE A 269 14.27 -1.31 13.94
C ILE A 269 14.42 -2.69 14.60
N LEU A 270 13.78 -3.73 14.06
CA LEU A 270 13.85 -5.08 14.62
C LEU A 270 15.28 -5.65 14.60
N LEU A 271 15.99 -5.51 13.48
CA LEU A 271 17.37 -6.00 13.36
C LEU A 271 18.32 -5.25 14.32
N ASN A 272 18.22 -3.92 14.41
CA ASN A 272 18.97 -3.13 15.39
C ASN A 272 18.62 -3.49 16.85
N SER A 273 17.43 -4.04 17.08
CA SER A 273 16.97 -4.54 18.39
C SER A 273 17.56 -5.90 18.75
N GLY A 274 18.36 -6.51 17.86
CA GLY A 274 18.92 -7.85 18.05
C GLY A 274 17.91 -8.95 17.77
N ASP A 275 16.91 -8.71 16.92
CA ASP A 275 16.05 -9.78 16.44
C ASP A 275 16.84 -10.79 15.61
N THR A 276 16.70 -12.07 15.96
CA THR A 276 17.45 -13.20 15.38
C THR A 276 16.57 -14.10 14.53
N ASN A 277 15.31 -13.72 14.29
CA ASN A 277 14.44 -14.49 13.41
C ASN A 277 15.02 -14.50 11.99
N LYS A 278 15.21 -15.70 11.42
CA LYS A 278 15.82 -15.91 10.10
C LYS A 278 15.06 -15.24 8.94
N PHE A 279 13.79 -14.86 9.15
CA PHE A 279 12.96 -14.17 8.15
C PHE A 279 12.92 -12.66 8.32
N THR A 280 13.44 -12.11 9.42
CA THR A 280 13.46 -10.66 9.60
C THR A 280 14.38 -10.04 8.55
N GLY A 281 13.77 -9.20 7.72
CA GLY A 281 14.37 -8.59 6.54
C GLY A 281 14.44 -9.47 5.30
N LYS A 282 13.98 -10.73 5.33
CA LYS A 282 14.00 -11.61 4.15
C LYS A 282 12.68 -11.57 3.39
N GLY A 283 12.77 -11.78 2.07
CA GLY A 283 11.60 -11.85 1.21
C GLY A 283 10.81 -10.56 1.30
N PHE A 284 11.44 -9.45 0.94
CA PHE A 284 10.76 -8.19 0.63
C PHE A 284 10.72 -7.97 -0.89
N GLY A 285 9.82 -7.14 -1.38
CA GLY A 285 9.69 -6.86 -2.80
C GLY A 285 8.51 -5.95 -3.14
N GLU A 286 8.02 -6.07 -4.38
CA GLU A 286 6.81 -5.44 -4.91
C GLU A 286 6.16 -6.36 -5.94
N GLN A 287 5.02 -5.94 -6.50
CA GLN A 287 4.48 -6.46 -7.76
C GLN A 287 5.31 -6.04 -8.99
N LEU A 288 5.18 -6.78 -10.09
CA LEU A 288 5.70 -6.40 -11.41
C LEU A 288 4.62 -5.64 -12.18
N GLY A 289 4.89 -4.41 -12.60
CA GLY A 289 3.95 -3.62 -13.40
C GLY A 289 4.44 -3.36 -14.82
N ILE A 290 3.56 -3.52 -15.80
CA ILE A 290 3.87 -3.31 -17.22
C ILE A 290 2.73 -2.58 -17.90
N GLN A 291 3.06 -1.53 -18.66
CA GLN A 291 2.06 -0.80 -19.43
C GLN A 291 1.91 -1.34 -20.85
N VAL A 292 0.67 -1.41 -21.32
CA VAL A 292 0.30 -1.81 -22.67
C VAL A 292 -0.56 -0.70 -23.28
N LEU A 293 -0.07 -0.15 -24.39
CA LEU A 293 -0.83 0.78 -25.21
C LEU A 293 -1.61 0.00 -26.28
N ILE A 294 -2.91 0.25 -26.33
CA ILE A 294 -3.87 -0.44 -27.20
C ILE A 294 -4.32 0.56 -28.25
N TYR A 295 -3.85 0.39 -29.48
CA TYR A 295 -4.23 1.23 -30.61
C TYR A 295 -5.53 0.72 -31.20
N LEU A 296 -6.53 1.60 -31.31
CA LEU A 296 -7.90 1.25 -31.68
C LEU A 296 -8.25 1.82 -33.06
N ASP A 297 -9.08 1.10 -33.82
CA ASP A 297 -9.71 1.62 -35.03
C ASP A 297 -11.06 2.26 -34.69
N ASN A 298 -11.28 3.50 -35.14
CA ASN A 298 -12.56 4.23 -35.02
C ASN A 298 -13.27 4.18 -33.64
N LEU A 299 -12.52 4.01 -32.54
CA LEU A 299 -13.04 4.01 -31.18
C LEU A 299 -12.20 4.94 -30.29
N SER A 300 -12.83 6.00 -29.81
CA SER A 300 -12.22 6.95 -28.86
C SER A 300 -12.27 6.42 -27.43
N ASN A 301 -11.17 6.52 -26.69
CA ASN A 301 -11.08 6.20 -25.26
C ASN A 301 -10.99 7.49 -24.43
N ALA A 302 -12.15 8.07 -24.12
CA ALA A 302 -12.29 9.27 -23.30
C ALA A 302 -13.55 9.19 -22.42
N GLY A 303 -13.71 10.18 -21.53
CA GLY A 303 -14.92 10.35 -20.72
C GLY A 303 -14.90 9.71 -19.33
N GLY A 304 -13.82 8.99 -18.98
CA GLY A 304 -13.64 8.45 -17.63
C GLY A 304 -13.47 9.56 -16.59
N SER A 305 -14.03 9.39 -15.39
CA SER A 305 -14.04 10.45 -14.37
C SER A 305 -12.96 10.31 -13.30
N THR A 306 -11.95 9.48 -13.54
CA THR A 306 -10.74 9.38 -12.70
C THR A 306 -9.55 8.85 -13.51
N TRP A 307 -8.35 8.88 -12.94
CA TRP A 307 -7.12 8.47 -13.62
C TRP A 307 -7.04 6.94 -13.79
N VAL A 308 -7.11 6.16 -12.71
CA VAL A 308 -7.21 4.69 -12.85
C VAL A 308 -8.68 4.35 -12.77
N ASN A 309 -9.29 4.04 -13.92
CA ASN A 309 -10.74 4.11 -14.09
C ASN A 309 -11.43 2.76 -13.85
N ALA A 310 -10.79 1.65 -14.21
CA ALA A 310 -11.36 0.32 -14.14
C ALA A 310 -10.33 -0.73 -13.72
N ASN A 311 -10.82 -1.85 -13.20
CA ASN A 311 -10.04 -3.05 -12.95
C ASN A 311 -10.61 -4.26 -13.72
N GLY A 312 -9.74 -5.01 -14.39
CA GLY A 312 -10.04 -6.29 -15.00
C GLY A 312 -9.40 -7.46 -14.23
N TYR A 313 -10.19 -8.50 -13.99
CA TYR A 313 -9.84 -9.67 -13.17
C TYR A 313 -9.73 -10.96 -13.98
N MET A 314 -9.85 -10.89 -15.31
CA MET A 314 -9.83 -12.03 -16.21
C MET A 314 -8.53 -12.86 -16.12
N LEU A 315 -7.44 -12.27 -15.63
CA LEU A 315 -6.15 -12.92 -15.39
C LEU A 315 -5.78 -12.98 -13.90
N TYR A 316 -6.67 -12.59 -13.00
CA TYR A 316 -6.36 -12.43 -11.58
C TYR A 316 -6.39 -13.76 -10.84
N ASP A 317 -7.32 -14.66 -11.19
CA ASP A 317 -7.46 -15.91 -10.45
C ASP A 317 -7.70 -17.11 -11.36
N GLY A 318 -7.30 -18.29 -10.88
CA GLY A 318 -7.48 -19.55 -11.57
C GLY A 318 -6.33 -20.54 -11.38
N LYS A 319 -6.52 -21.76 -11.90
CA LYS A 319 -5.55 -22.87 -11.75
C LYS A 319 -4.15 -22.56 -12.27
N HIS A 320 -4.00 -21.59 -13.17
CA HIS A 320 -2.72 -21.15 -13.71
C HIS A 320 -1.78 -20.60 -12.63
N ARG A 321 -2.31 -20.11 -11.51
CA ARG A 321 -1.52 -19.57 -10.38
C ARG A 321 -0.59 -20.58 -9.72
N LYS A 322 -0.72 -21.88 -10.02
CA LYS A 322 0.29 -22.89 -9.62
C LYS A 322 1.59 -22.80 -10.44
N ASP A 323 1.50 -22.23 -11.64
CA ASP A 323 2.58 -22.23 -12.65
C ASP A 323 3.17 -20.82 -12.85
N TYR A 324 2.34 -19.77 -12.82
CA TYR A 324 2.73 -18.37 -12.99
C TYR A 324 1.75 -17.39 -12.34
N ALA A 325 2.22 -16.18 -12.04
CA ALA A 325 1.48 -15.16 -11.28
C ALA A 325 0.13 -14.74 -11.84
N ALA A 326 -0.77 -14.41 -10.91
CA ALA A 326 -1.97 -13.63 -11.16
C ALA A 326 -1.65 -12.25 -11.76
N CYS A 327 -2.61 -11.67 -12.48
CA CYS A 327 -2.54 -10.32 -13.02
C CYS A 327 -3.83 -9.52 -12.81
N LEU A 328 -3.72 -8.36 -12.18
CA LEU A 328 -4.75 -7.32 -12.16
C LEU A 328 -4.53 -6.39 -13.36
N ILE A 329 -5.57 -6.15 -14.15
CA ILE A 329 -5.54 -5.15 -15.23
C ILE A 329 -6.06 -3.84 -14.68
N GLU A 330 -5.20 -2.83 -14.51
CA GLU A 330 -5.58 -1.46 -14.16
C GLU A 330 -5.72 -0.61 -15.44
N VAL A 331 -6.87 0.02 -15.65
CA VAL A 331 -7.07 0.88 -16.84
C VAL A 331 -6.74 2.33 -16.53
N ASN A 332 -5.79 2.88 -17.26
CA ASN A 332 -5.34 4.25 -17.14
C ASN A 332 -6.03 5.15 -18.18
N ASN A 333 -6.72 6.17 -17.67
CA ASN A 333 -7.45 7.20 -18.41
C ASN A 333 -6.70 8.54 -18.44
N ALA A 334 -5.40 8.53 -18.15
CA ALA A 334 -4.51 9.63 -18.50
C ALA A 334 -4.56 9.92 -20.00
N PRO A 335 -4.33 11.18 -20.44
CA PRO A 335 -4.31 11.51 -21.85
C PRO A 335 -3.10 10.86 -22.53
N PHE A 336 -3.31 9.74 -23.21
CA PHE A 336 -2.38 9.20 -24.21
C PHE A 336 -2.80 9.71 -25.58
N ILE A 337 -1.84 10.23 -26.35
CA ILE A 337 -2.11 10.75 -27.68
C ILE A 337 -1.50 9.83 -28.72
N ARG A 338 -2.33 9.39 -29.66
CA ARG A 338 -1.88 8.70 -30.87
C ARG A 338 -1.56 9.74 -31.94
N PHE A 339 -0.36 9.72 -32.50
CA PHE A 339 0.09 10.78 -33.43
C PHE A 339 -0.43 10.65 -34.87
N GLU A 340 -1.08 9.54 -35.21
CA GLU A 340 -1.68 9.38 -36.53
C GLU A 340 -2.85 10.35 -36.73
N LYS A 341 -2.95 10.91 -37.93
CA LYS A 341 -3.98 11.87 -38.31
C LYS A 341 -5.38 11.28 -38.01
N ASP A 342 -6.23 12.09 -37.40
CA ASP A 342 -7.63 11.76 -37.07
C ASP A 342 -7.83 10.60 -36.07
N LYS A 343 -6.76 10.08 -35.43
CA LYS A 343 -6.84 8.96 -34.49
C LYS A 343 -6.37 9.30 -33.07
N TRP A 344 -6.27 10.58 -32.71
CA TRP A 344 -5.60 11.03 -31.48
C TRP A 344 -6.10 10.39 -30.18
N LEU A 345 -7.41 10.18 -30.08
CA LEU A 345 -8.05 9.57 -28.91
C LEU A 345 -8.29 8.05 -29.07
N ASN A 346 -7.86 7.46 -30.19
CA ASN A 346 -8.08 6.06 -30.50
C ASN A 346 -6.95 5.20 -29.92
N ILE A 347 -6.75 5.37 -28.61
CA ILE A 347 -5.73 4.69 -27.84
C ILE A 347 -6.20 4.48 -26.39
N ALA A 348 -6.13 3.25 -25.92
CA ALA A 348 -6.31 2.91 -24.51
C ALA A 348 -4.98 2.51 -23.86
N SER A 349 -4.89 2.60 -22.54
CA SER A 349 -3.67 2.32 -21.80
C SER A 349 -3.96 1.47 -20.58
N PHE A 350 -3.50 0.23 -20.61
CA PHE A 350 -3.69 -0.72 -19.51
C PHE A 350 -2.37 -0.92 -18.81
N ARG A 351 -2.37 -0.91 -17.48
CA ARG A 351 -1.27 -1.38 -16.66
C ARG A 351 -1.61 -2.79 -16.17
N LEU A 352 -0.76 -3.74 -16.50
CA LEU A 352 -0.81 -5.11 -16.00
C LEU A 352 0.03 -5.16 -14.72
N VAL A 353 -0.60 -5.43 -13.59
CA VAL A 353 0.06 -5.57 -12.29
C VAL A 353 0.06 -7.04 -11.92
N PHE A 354 1.25 -7.64 -11.85
CA PHE A 354 1.43 -9.06 -11.58
C PHE A 354 1.75 -9.30 -10.11
N GLU A 355 1.10 -10.31 -9.54
CA GLU A 355 1.49 -10.90 -8.26
C GLU A 355 2.97 -11.29 -8.28
N ASP A 356 3.62 -11.24 -7.11
CA ASP A 356 4.99 -11.73 -6.94
C ASP A 356 5.12 -12.43 -5.58
N LEU A 357 6.20 -13.18 -5.39
CA LEU A 357 6.41 -14.02 -4.21
C LEU A 357 7.60 -13.51 -3.38
N PRO A 358 7.62 -13.76 -2.05
CA PRO A 358 8.79 -13.50 -1.24
C PRO A 358 9.99 -14.34 -1.69
N GLU A 359 11.08 -13.68 -2.05
CA GLU A 359 12.34 -14.31 -2.49
C GLU A 359 13.46 -13.99 -1.50
N ASP A 360 14.18 -15.00 -1.00
CA ASP A 360 15.23 -14.81 0.01
C ASP A 360 16.46 -14.00 -0.49
N LYS A 361 16.64 -13.94 -1.82
CA LYS A 361 17.63 -13.09 -2.50
C LYS A 361 17.35 -11.59 -2.33
N ASN A 362 16.10 -11.23 -2.05
CA ASN A 362 15.71 -9.87 -1.71
C ASN A 362 15.67 -9.72 -0.19
N TYR A 363 16.62 -8.98 0.37
CA TYR A 363 16.70 -8.79 1.81
C TYR A 363 17.16 -7.40 2.27
N ILE A 364 16.79 -7.06 3.51
CA ILE A 364 17.17 -5.83 4.21
C ILE A 364 18.09 -6.22 5.36
N THR A 365 19.18 -5.48 5.55
CA THR A 365 20.08 -5.62 6.69
C THR A 365 20.26 -4.28 7.41
N THR A 366 20.89 -4.31 8.58
CA THR A 366 21.44 -3.10 9.21
C THR A 366 22.59 -2.55 8.37
N SER A 367 22.88 -1.25 8.50
CA SER A 367 24.07 -0.63 7.95
C SER A 367 24.95 -0.01 9.04
N ALA A 368 26.09 0.57 8.67
CA ALA A 368 26.94 1.33 9.59
C ALA A 368 26.19 2.55 10.18
N ASN A 369 25.21 3.09 9.46
CA ASN A 369 24.32 4.12 9.97
C ASN A 369 23.04 3.47 10.52
N LYS A 370 22.87 3.46 11.85
CA LYS A 370 21.69 2.91 12.53
C LYS A 370 20.34 3.43 12.00
N LEU A 371 20.32 4.60 11.36
CA LEU A 371 19.14 5.26 10.80
C LEU A 371 18.83 4.88 9.35
N LYS A 372 19.72 4.17 8.65
CA LYS A 372 19.57 3.81 7.24
C LYS A 372 19.58 2.28 7.06
N PRO A 373 18.48 1.66 6.64
CA PRO A 373 18.51 0.26 6.26
C PRO A 373 19.37 0.07 5.00
N ALA A 374 20.10 -1.05 4.95
CA ALA A 374 20.75 -1.53 3.74
C ALA A 374 19.79 -2.44 2.97
N VAL A 375 19.48 -2.08 1.72
CA VAL A 375 18.45 -2.68 0.89
C VAL A 375 19.09 -3.42 -0.28
N HIS A 376 18.96 -4.75 -0.27
CA HIS A 376 19.50 -5.65 -1.28
C HIS A 376 18.35 -6.24 -2.10
N TYR A 377 18.07 -5.65 -3.27
CA TYR A 377 17.04 -6.11 -4.18
C TYR A 377 17.66 -6.63 -5.46
N GLU A 378 17.61 -7.93 -5.71
CA GLU A 378 18.21 -8.54 -6.90
C GLU A 378 17.25 -8.56 -8.10
N GLY A 379 15.95 -8.72 -7.84
CA GLY A 379 14.94 -8.76 -8.91
C GLY A 379 13.63 -9.42 -8.49
N ARG A 380 12.71 -9.52 -9.45
CA ARG A 380 11.43 -10.22 -9.32
C ARG A 380 11.64 -11.74 -9.28
N SER A 381 10.60 -12.49 -8.90
CA SER A 381 10.62 -13.94 -9.04
C SER A 381 10.40 -14.38 -10.49
N ASP A 382 10.87 -15.57 -10.85
CA ASP A 382 10.57 -16.21 -12.13
C ASP A 382 9.05 -16.45 -12.32
N TYR A 383 8.32 -16.54 -11.21
CA TYR A 383 6.87 -16.72 -11.18
C TYR A 383 6.13 -15.50 -11.75
N ALA A 384 6.57 -14.29 -11.41
CA ALA A 384 6.04 -13.04 -11.98
C ALA A 384 6.45 -12.87 -13.45
N GLU A 385 7.71 -13.14 -13.80
CA GLU A 385 8.21 -13.00 -15.18
C GLU A 385 7.50 -13.94 -16.17
N LYS A 386 7.23 -15.18 -15.75
CA LYS A 386 6.44 -16.15 -16.55
C LYS A 386 5.01 -15.65 -16.82
N ALA A 387 4.41 -14.93 -15.88
CA ALA A 387 3.05 -14.43 -16.03
C ALA A 387 2.97 -13.39 -17.15
N PHE A 388 3.95 -12.51 -17.27
CA PHE A 388 3.97 -11.53 -18.36
C PHE A 388 4.01 -12.17 -19.74
N ALA A 389 4.85 -13.20 -19.93
CA ALA A 389 4.92 -13.94 -21.18
C ALA A 389 3.59 -14.61 -21.55
N ASN A 390 2.84 -15.09 -20.55
CA ASN A 390 1.52 -15.69 -20.75
C ASN A 390 0.42 -14.64 -20.96
N ALA A 391 0.48 -13.50 -20.28
CA ALA A 391 -0.46 -12.40 -20.47
C ALA A 391 -0.41 -11.86 -21.91
N LYS A 392 0.77 -11.77 -22.54
CA LYS A 392 0.91 -11.37 -23.96
C LYS A 392 0.12 -12.27 -24.92
N LYS A 393 0.00 -13.55 -24.61
CA LYS A 393 -0.74 -14.53 -25.43
C LYS A 393 -2.25 -14.43 -25.23
N GLN A 394 -2.68 -14.08 -24.03
CA GLN A 394 -4.10 -14.05 -23.64
C GLN A 394 -4.76 -12.68 -23.89
N LEU A 395 -4.00 -11.59 -23.80
CA LEU A 395 -4.52 -10.24 -23.92
C LEU A 395 -5.24 -9.96 -25.26
N PRO A 396 -4.79 -10.45 -26.44
CA PRO A 396 -5.53 -10.28 -27.69
C PRO A 396 -6.95 -10.83 -27.64
N GLU A 397 -7.15 -12.00 -27.02
CA GLU A 397 -8.48 -12.60 -26.87
C GLU A 397 -9.34 -11.83 -25.85
N ILE A 398 -8.72 -11.36 -24.76
CA ILE A 398 -9.42 -10.50 -23.79
C ILE A 398 -9.93 -9.22 -24.46
N LEU A 399 -9.16 -8.67 -25.39
CA LEU A 399 -9.52 -7.44 -26.10
C LEU A 399 -10.32 -7.68 -27.39
N SER A 400 -10.73 -8.92 -27.69
CA SER A 400 -11.37 -9.27 -28.98
C SER A 400 -12.71 -8.59 -29.25
N CYS A 401 -13.33 -7.97 -28.24
CA CYS A 401 -14.53 -7.14 -28.41
C CYS A 401 -14.26 -5.68 -28.74
N LEU A 402 -12.99 -5.28 -28.79
CA LEU A 402 -12.56 -3.95 -29.18
C LEU A 402 -11.95 -4.01 -30.59
N PRO A 403 -12.05 -2.92 -31.37
CA PRO A 403 -11.41 -2.82 -32.67
C PRO A 403 -9.90 -2.57 -32.52
N VAL A 404 -9.16 -3.55 -31.99
CA VAL A 404 -7.71 -3.42 -31.75
C VAL A 404 -6.94 -3.55 -33.06
N GLU A 405 -6.18 -2.52 -33.41
CA GLU A 405 -5.25 -2.56 -34.55
C GLU A 405 -3.87 -3.07 -34.14
N ARG A 406 -3.40 -2.65 -32.95
CA ARG A 406 -2.05 -2.98 -32.48
C ARG A 406 -1.93 -2.87 -30.96
N LEU A 407 -1.16 -3.77 -30.37
CA LEU A 407 -0.71 -3.69 -28.98
C LEU A 407 0.77 -3.29 -28.93
N LYS A 408 1.11 -2.32 -28.10
CA LYS A 408 2.50 -1.94 -27.78
C LYS A 408 2.76 -2.14 -26.30
N TYR A 409 3.55 -3.14 -25.96
CA TYR A 409 4.04 -3.39 -24.61
C TYR A 409 5.23 -2.47 -24.34
N LEU A 410 5.20 -1.74 -23.23
CA LEU A 410 6.32 -0.92 -22.76
C LEU A 410 7.22 -1.74 -21.82
N ASP A 411 8.38 -1.16 -21.48
CA ASP A 411 9.27 -1.75 -20.49
C ASP A 411 8.60 -1.80 -19.11
N PRO A 412 8.98 -2.76 -18.25
CA PRO A 412 8.51 -2.80 -16.88
C PRO A 412 8.75 -1.49 -16.14
N PHE A 413 7.80 -1.10 -15.29
CA PHE A 413 8.01 0.03 -14.40
C PHE A 413 9.19 -0.23 -13.46
N PRO A 414 10.03 0.78 -13.17
CA PRO A 414 11.11 0.63 -12.21
C PRO A 414 10.57 0.38 -10.79
N ASN A 415 9.33 0.79 -10.50
CA ASN A 415 8.61 0.52 -9.26
C ASN A 415 7.08 0.64 -9.41
N GLU A 416 6.36 -0.09 -8.57
CA GLU A 416 4.91 0.06 -8.37
C GLU A 416 4.55 0.88 -7.12
N GLY A 417 5.55 1.31 -6.33
CA GLY A 417 5.32 2.05 -5.08
C GLY A 417 4.75 1.20 -3.94
N HIS A 418 4.82 -0.12 -4.09
CA HIS A 418 4.32 -1.10 -3.12
C HIS A 418 5.49 -1.85 -2.49
N ILE A 419 6.02 -1.34 -1.38
CA ILE A 419 7.04 -2.07 -0.60
C ILE A 419 6.30 -3.08 0.29
N ILE A 420 6.58 -4.36 0.11
CA ILE A 420 5.86 -5.47 0.76
C ILE A 420 6.89 -6.49 1.29
N GLY A 421 6.58 -7.18 2.40
CA GLY A 421 7.42 -8.24 2.96
C GLY A 421 8.55 -7.75 3.87
N GLY A 422 9.49 -8.64 4.20
CA GLY A 422 10.56 -8.39 5.17
C GLY A 422 10.19 -8.66 6.63
N THR A 423 8.90 -8.65 7.00
CA THR A 423 8.44 -9.04 8.35
C THR A 423 7.20 -9.94 8.26
N ARG A 424 7.20 -10.87 7.31
CA ARG A 424 6.01 -11.62 6.89
C ARG A 424 5.28 -12.33 8.03
N MET A 425 3.96 -12.36 7.91
CA MET A 425 3.05 -13.06 8.81
C MET A 425 3.07 -14.56 8.55
N SER A 426 2.90 -15.34 9.61
CA SER A 426 2.96 -16.81 9.58
C SER A 426 2.24 -17.44 10.77
N ALA A 427 1.92 -18.73 10.69
CA ALA A 427 1.30 -19.46 11.78
C ALA A 427 2.25 -19.67 12.98
N ASN A 428 3.57 -19.66 12.76
CA ASN A 428 4.58 -19.89 13.79
C ASN A 428 5.92 -19.21 13.46
N ALA A 429 6.77 -19.05 14.48
CA ALA A 429 8.07 -18.40 14.36
C ALA A 429 9.04 -19.07 13.37
N GLU A 430 8.83 -20.36 13.06
CA GLU A 430 9.70 -21.12 12.17
C GLU A 430 9.47 -20.84 10.69
N THR A 431 8.42 -20.07 10.36
CA THR A 431 8.01 -19.78 8.99
C THR A 431 7.81 -18.28 8.70
N GLY A 432 7.81 -17.41 9.72
CA GLY A 432 7.77 -15.95 9.56
C GLY A 432 8.05 -15.17 10.85
N VAL A 433 7.77 -13.87 10.84
CA VAL A 433 8.18 -12.91 11.88
C VAL A 433 7.05 -12.56 12.85
N VAL A 434 5.85 -12.35 12.30
CA VAL A 434 4.65 -12.03 13.09
C VAL A 434 3.59 -13.11 12.98
N ASP A 435 2.73 -13.18 14.00
CA ASP A 435 1.55 -14.02 14.00
C ASP A 435 0.36 -13.35 13.28
N LYS A 436 -0.78 -14.06 13.27
CA LYS A 436 -2.03 -13.62 12.64
C LYS A 436 -2.56 -12.26 13.14
N HIS A 437 -2.16 -11.79 14.31
CA HIS A 437 -2.56 -10.51 14.89
C HIS A 437 -1.52 -9.41 14.66
N LEU A 438 -0.54 -9.66 13.79
CA LEU A 438 0.60 -8.78 13.53
C LEU A 438 1.52 -8.59 14.74
N VAL A 439 1.46 -9.49 15.73
CA VAL A 439 2.34 -9.45 16.91
C VAL A 439 3.58 -10.27 16.60
N HIS A 440 4.76 -9.72 16.91
CA HIS A 440 6.02 -10.42 16.75
C HIS A 440 6.02 -11.75 17.54
N HIS A 441 6.49 -12.85 16.93
CA HIS A 441 6.45 -14.17 17.58
C HIS A 441 7.26 -14.22 18.89
N LYS A 442 8.44 -13.59 18.91
CA LYS A 442 9.28 -13.43 20.12
C LYS A 442 8.84 -12.26 21.04
N TYR A 443 8.75 -11.04 20.51
CA TYR A 443 8.47 -9.84 21.29
C TYR A 443 6.95 -9.58 21.42
N ARG A 444 6.32 -10.19 22.43
CA ARG A 444 4.85 -10.32 22.49
C ARG A 444 4.06 -9.04 22.75
N ASN A 445 4.75 -7.95 23.08
CA ASN A 445 4.16 -6.61 23.21
C ASN A 445 4.48 -5.69 22.01
N VAL A 446 5.03 -6.25 20.93
CA VAL A 446 5.40 -5.51 19.72
C VAL A 446 4.51 -5.93 18.55
N PHE A 447 3.68 -5.01 18.08
CA PHE A 447 2.99 -5.12 16.80
C PHE A 447 3.90 -4.65 15.67
N VAL A 448 3.95 -5.39 14.56
CA VAL A 448 4.66 -4.99 13.34
C VAL A 448 3.64 -4.86 12.21
N LEU A 449 3.21 -3.62 12.00
CA LEU A 449 2.09 -3.29 11.13
C LEU A 449 2.54 -2.99 9.68
N GLY A 450 1.57 -2.79 8.79
CA GLY A 450 1.82 -2.39 7.40
C GLY A 450 2.13 -3.57 6.48
N ALA A 451 2.41 -3.26 5.21
CA ALA A 451 2.59 -4.26 4.16
C ALA A 451 3.83 -5.16 4.34
N GLY A 452 4.72 -4.83 5.28
CA GLY A 452 5.85 -5.70 5.61
C GLY A 452 5.42 -7.05 6.19
N SER A 453 4.22 -7.07 6.79
CA SER A 453 3.60 -8.26 7.37
C SER A 453 2.93 -9.19 6.36
N PHE A 454 2.83 -8.84 5.07
CA PHE A 454 2.10 -9.68 4.12
C PHE A 454 2.85 -10.99 3.87
N THR A 455 2.11 -12.10 3.84
CA THR A 455 2.68 -13.44 3.57
C THR A 455 3.05 -13.60 2.10
N THR A 456 2.25 -13.04 1.18
CA THR A 456 2.46 -13.05 -0.29
C THR A 456 2.08 -11.70 -0.91
N TYR A 457 2.49 -11.43 -2.15
CA TYR A 457 2.28 -10.13 -2.80
C TYR A 457 1.19 -10.24 -3.87
N SER A 458 -0.06 -10.14 -3.44
CA SER A 458 -1.21 -10.10 -4.36
C SER A 458 -1.04 -9.05 -5.47
N ALA A 459 -1.65 -9.28 -6.63
CA ALA A 459 -1.70 -8.32 -7.73
C ALA A 459 -2.48 -7.03 -7.36
N ALA A 460 -3.32 -7.08 -6.33
CA ALA A 460 -4.04 -5.92 -5.80
C ALA A 460 -3.14 -4.95 -5.01
N ASN A 461 -3.42 -3.65 -5.09
CA ASN A 461 -2.67 -2.64 -4.33
C ASN A 461 -2.83 -2.86 -2.81
N PRO A 462 -1.75 -2.70 -2.02
CA PRO A 462 -1.71 -3.17 -0.64
C PRO A 462 -2.40 -2.26 0.38
N SER A 463 -2.64 -0.98 0.05
CA SER A 463 -3.04 0.06 1.01
C SER A 463 -4.36 -0.23 1.72
N LEU A 464 -5.35 -0.76 1.01
CA LEU A 464 -6.63 -1.11 1.64
C LEU A 464 -6.47 -2.30 2.59
N THR A 465 -5.79 -3.36 2.15
CA THR A 465 -5.56 -4.58 2.95
C THR A 465 -4.73 -4.28 4.20
N LEU A 466 -3.66 -3.49 4.12
CA LEU A 466 -2.86 -3.15 5.29
C LEU A 466 -3.63 -2.27 6.28
N SER A 467 -4.53 -1.40 5.80
CA SER A 467 -5.41 -0.62 6.67
C SER A 467 -6.42 -1.51 7.40
N ALA A 468 -7.07 -2.43 6.69
CA ALA A 468 -7.98 -3.42 7.28
C ALA A 468 -7.27 -4.29 8.32
N LEU A 469 -6.06 -4.78 8.02
CA LEU A 469 -5.24 -5.55 8.97
C LEU A 469 -4.84 -4.75 10.20
N SER A 470 -4.62 -3.44 10.06
CA SER A 470 -4.28 -2.57 11.19
C SER A 470 -5.48 -2.34 12.11
N LEU A 471 -6.68 -2.19 11.55
CA LEU A 471 -7.93 -2.19 12.31
C LEU A 471 -8.14 -3.54 13.01
N PHE A 472 -7.96 -4.65 12.30
CA PHE A 472 -8.07 -6.00 12.87
C PHE A 472 -7.12 -6.21 14.05
N ALA A 473 -5.83 -5.87 13.89
CA ALA A 473 -4.83 -6.06 14.94
C ALA A 473 -5.16 -5.26 16.21
N ALA A 474 -5.57 -3.99 16.06
CA ALA A 474 -6.00 -3.16 17.19
C ALA A 474 -7.27 -3.69 17.86
N ASP A 475 -8.23 -4.23 17.09
CA ASP A 475 -9.46 -4.79 17.64
C ASP A 475 -9.21 -6.07 18.44
N LYS A 476 -8.31 -6.94 17.96
CA LYS A 476 -7.95 -8.20 18.65
C LYS A 476 -7.02 -8.04 19.84
N MET A 477 -6.61 -6.81 20.16
CA MET A 477 -5.85 -6.51 21.37
C MET A 477 -6.71 -6.53 22.64
N PHE A 478 -8.03 -6.35 22.51
CA PHE A 478 -9.00 -6.31 23.62
C PHE A 478 -9.87 -7.56 23.64
#